data_AF-A0A9R0DUS9-F1
#
_entry.id   AF-A0A9R0DUS9-F1
#
_cell.length_a   1.000
_cell.length_b   1.000
_cell.length_c   1.000
_cell.angle_alpha   90.00
_cell.angle_beta   90.00
_cell.angle_gamma   90.00
#
_symmetry.space_group_name_H-M   'P 1'
#
loop_
_entity.id
_entity.type
_entity.pdbx_description
1 polymer ?
#
loop_
_entity_poly.entity_id
_entity_poly.type
_entity_poly.pdbx_seq_one_letter_code
_entity_poly.pdbx_strand_id
1 'polypeptide(L)'
;MSQKTFNKCYFGCSCNDNDPLHKFPNPNSLKLEQIDRFKQWKSVLKPADQEKGDDYICKKFRICGRHFNKSYRLPSHYLTQNAVPTLFLGHSMNAEVDIYSDPTPGPSNLTDVVSDYVEPAPIYCTPEKRRSMSYMNTKNKIMDITTKRTIIRLKNSIEKLRKKYKHQKTLMQCAKQIAMKESFLKFAEKLPETSRLFTLLQIKGLKKPKGRRFSEKEKIMGLTIYKQSPKAYRLLQNMFVLPSKRAIQKMLSAVTIVPGINNIIISNLKNAVKNLNNESKLVNLLFDEVSLAPGLEYNIKLGKIIGFEDLGPTCRQSLADHALVLMIKSIKSKYKQPICYTFCTGSTKAPDLKKLIKQCILQLTEIGLTVVATICDQATTNTRVIKMLQAETREKYLRAGEEYNSGAFEVENIKVYPLFDTPHLLKGIRNNLLKKDAKFLQNGEVKWAKWEHLRMLLNVDTGDDEIRLVNKITESHVIESKIPKMKVKHAAQVFSQRVSAALRFLASK
;
A
#
# COMPACT_ATOMS: atom_id res chain seq x y z
N MET A 1 50.56 12.55 -34.99
CA MET A 1 49.18 12.08 -35.22
C MET A 1 49.05 10.67 -34.66
N SER A 2 48.28 10.49 -33.58
CA SER A 2 47.81 9.16 -33.17
C SER A 2 46.29 9.23 -33.08
N GLN A 3 45.64 8.30 -33.78
CA GLN A 3 44.19 8.26 -33.95
C GLN A 3 43.50 8.17 -32.58
N LYS A 4 42.58 9.10 -32.30
CA LYS A 4 41.62 8.96 -31.19
C LYS A 4 40.80 7.69 -31.47
N THR A 5 41.10 6.61 -30.78
CA THR A 5 40.26 5.42 -30.77
C THR A 5 38.94 5.79 -30.10
N PHE A 6 37.91 6.01 -30.92
CA PHE A 6 36.54 6.08 -30.44
C PHE A 6 36.25 4.79 -29.66
N ASN A 7 35.88 4.91 -28.38
CA ASN A 7 35.38 3.75 -27.63
C ASN A 7 34.20 3.21 -28.43
N LYS A 8 34.26 1.99 -28.97
CA LYS A 8 33.14 1.36 -29.66
C LYS A 8 32.28 0.59 -28.65
N CYS A 9 31.02 0.36 -28.99
CA CYS A 9 30.20 -0.61 -28.26
C CYS A 9 30.87 -2.00 -28.32
N TYR A 10 30.88 -2.75 -27.22
CA TYR A 10 31.44 -4.10 -27.14
C TYR A 10 30.88 -5.03 -28.23
N PHE A 11 29.59 -4.92 -28.54
CA PHE A 11 28.92 -5.69 -29.58
C PHE A 11 29.13 -5.13 -31.01
N GLY A 12 30.06 -4.19 -31.21
CA GLY A 12 30.44 -3.70 -32.54
C GLY A 12 29.42 -2.79 -33.21
N CYS A 13 28.43 -2.27 -32.48
CA CYS A 13 27.37 -1.47 -33.09
C CYS A 13 27.88 -0.15 -33.69
N SER A 14 27.43 0.18 -34.90
CA SER A 14 27.54 1.49 -35.53
C SER A 14 26.61 2.48 -34.83
N CYS A 15 26.98 2.96 -33.64
CA CYS A 15 26.21 4.01 -32.96
C CYS A 15 26.44 5.34 -33.68
N ASN A 16 25.35 6.00 -34.08
CA ASN A 16 25.39 7.41 -34.50
C ASN A 16 25.95 8.26 -33.34
N ASP A 17 26.62 9.37 -33.65
CA ASP A 17 27.37 10.20 -32.70
C ASP A 17 26.56 10.73 -31.48
N ASN A 18 25.23 10.57 -31.48
CA ASN A 18 24.31 11.05 -30.44
C ASN A 18 23.89 10.01 -29.38
N ASP A 19 24.22 8.71 -29.52
CA ASP A 19 23.86 7.71 -28.49
C ASP A 19 25.01 7.49 -27.48
N PRO A 20 24.79 7.72 -26.16
CA PRO A 20 25.84 7.59 -25.16
C PRO A 20 26.28 6.13 -24.97
N LEU A 21 27.58 5.95 -24.79
CA LEU A 21 28.18 4.67 -24.41
C LEU A 21 28.27 4.56 -22.89
N HIS A 22 27.66 3.51 -22.34
CA HIS A 22 27.57 3.31 -20.90
C HIS A 22 28.74 2.46 -20.38
N LYS A 23 29.29 2.89 -19.24
CA LYS A 23 30.29 2.13 -18.49
C LYS A 23 29.61 1.07 -17.64
N PHE A 24 30.32 -0.01 -17.37
CA PHE A 24 29.90 -1.02 -16.41
C PHE A 24 29.77 -0.42 -15.00
N PRO A 25 28.82 -0.92 -14.17
CA PRO A 25 28.73 -0.56 -12.75
C PRO A 25 30.04 -0.86 -12.01
N ASN A 26 30.29 -0.19 -10.88
CA ASN A 26 31.51 -0.42 -10.11
C ASN A 26 31.43 -1.74 -9.31
N PRO A 27 32.30 -2.73 -9.56
CA PRO A 27 32.30 -4.02 -8.86
C PRO A 27 32.68 -3.89 -7.38
N ASN A 28 33.45 -2.86 -7.01
CA ASN A 28 33.93 -2.64 -5.63
C ASN A 28 32.99 -1.69 -4.82
N SER A 29 31.70 -1.68 -5.14
CA SER A 29 30.71 -0.84 -4.47
C SER A 29 30.28 -1.43 -3.12
N LEU A 30 30.20 -0.62 -2.06
CA LEU A 30 29.65 -1.02 -0.74
C LEU A 30 28.13 -1.35 -0.76
N LYS A 31 27.46 -1.18 -1.91
CA LYS A 31 26.04 -1.49 -2.10
C LYS A 31 25.89 -2.77 -2.90
N LEU A 32 25.28 -3.80 -2.28
CA LEU A 32 25.06 -5.12 -2.87
C LEU A 32 24.33 -5.06 -4.23
N GLU A 33 23.32 -4.20 -4.35
CA GLU A 33 22.58 -3.98 -5.61
C GLU A 33 23.47 -3.58 -6.81
N GLN A 34 24.58 -2.87 -6.57
CA GLN A 34 25.50 -2.49 -7.65
C GLN A 34 26.44 -3.63 -8.04
N ILE A 35 26.78 -4.51 -7.08
CA ILE A 35 27.58 -5.71 -7.31
C ILE A 35 26.77 -6.70 -8.17
N ASP A 36 25.51 -6.94 -7.82
CA ASP A 36 24.63 -7.84 -8.58
C ASP A 36 24.35 -7.29 -9.98
N ARG A 37 24.14 -5.98 -10.09
CA ARG A 37 24.03 -5.31 -11.39
C ARG A 37 25.29 -5.47 -12.24
N PHE A 38 26.48 -5.38 -11.64
CA PHE A 38 27.74 -5.62 -12.36
C PHE A 38 27.81 -7.06 -12.86
N LYS A 39 27.46 -8.06 -12.04
CA LYS A 39 27.42 -9.48 -12.46
C LYS A 39 26.49 -9.70 -13.65
N GLN A 40 25.30 -9.09 -13.64
CA GLN A 40 24.34 -9.18 -14.74
C GLN A 40 24.81 -8.46 -16.01
N TRP A 41 25.62 -7.42 -15.90
CA TRP A 41 26.27 -6.80 -17.06
C TRP A 41 27.44 -7.65 -17.58
N LYS A 42 28.15 -8.35 -16.69
CA LYS A 42 29.28 -9.21 -17.04
C LYS A 42 28.85 -10.47 -17.76
N SER A 43 27.68 -11.03 -17.41
CA SER A 43 27.16 -12.27 -18.02
C SER A 43 26.88 -12.16 -19.52
N VAL A 44 26.67 -10.94 -20.06
CA VAL A 44 26.44 -10.75 -21.50
C VAL A 44 27.74 -10.67 -22.33
N LEU A 45 28.91 -10.69 -21.69
CA LEU A 45 30.21 -10.72 -22.36
C LEU A 45 30.57 -12.16 -22.75
N LYS A 46 31.42 -12.34 -23.77
CA LYS A 46 31.94 -13.66 -24.13
C LYS A 46 32.75 -14.27 -22.96
N PRO A 47 32.75 -15.59 -22.75
CA PRO A 47 33.45 -16.23 -21.62
C PRO A 47 34.92 -15.80 -21.48
N ALA A 48 35.68 -15.77 -22.59
CA ALA A 48 37.07 -15.32 -22.62
C ALA A 48 37.28 -13.86 -22.17
N ASP A 49 36.25 -13.01 -22.26
CA ASP A 49 36.30 -11.62 -21.81
C ASP A 49 35.85 -11.46 -20.35
N GLN A 50 35.07 -12.40 -19.82
CA GLN A 50 34.65 -12.42 -18.40
C GLN A 50 35.83 -12.71 -17.46
N GLU A 51 36.81 -13.47 -17.92
CA GLU A 51 38.00 -13.86 -17.14
C GLU A 51 39.08 -12.77 -17.07
N LYS A 52 38.98 -11.68 -17.84
CA LYS A 52 39.99 -10.60 -17.91
C LYS A 52 40.05 -9.69 -16.67
N GLY A 53 39.29 -10.00 -15.63
CA GLY A 53 39.22 -9.26 -14.37
C GLY A 53 38.22 -8.09 -14.40
N ASP A 54 37.54 -7.87 -13.27
CA ASP A 54 36.42 -6.91 -13.16
C ASP A 54 36.84 -5.46 -13.39
N ASP A 55 38.05 -5.13 -12.96
CA ASP A 55 38.66 -3.81 -13.06
C ASP A 55 39.03 -3.47 -14.53
N TYR A 56 39.42 -4.50 -15.30
CA TYR A 56 39.69 -4.39 -16.74
C TYR A 56 38.38 -4.15 -17.50
N ILE A 57 37.34 -4.94 -17.21
CA ILE A 57 36.00 -4.84 -17.81
C ILE A 57 35.45 -3.41 -17.65
N CYS A 58 35.51 -2.85 -16.44
CA CYS A 58 35.03 -1.49 -16.17
C CYS A 58 35.79 -0.41 -16.96
N LYS A 59 37.10 -0.59 -17.13
CA LYS A 59 37.94 0.40 -17.83
C LYS A 59 37.78 0.31 -19.34
N LYS A 60 37.68 -0.89 -19.91
CA LYS A 60 37.78 -1.13 -21.36
C LYS A 60 36.45 -1.34 -22.08
N PHE A 61 35.45 -1.97 -21.46
CA PHE A 61 34.20 -2.29 -22.15
C PHE A 61 33.13 -1.21 -21.98
N ARG A 62 32.37 -0.99 -23.05
CA ARG A 62 31.25 -0.06 -23.12
C ARG A 62 30.09 -0.72 -23.85
N ILE A 63 28.86 -0.49 -23.38
CA ILE A 63 27.65 -0.99 -24.05
C ILE A 63 26.77 0.21 -24.38
N CYS A 64 26.30 0.31 -25.63
CA CYS A 64 25.38 1.37 -26.03
C CYS A 64 23.95 1.09 -25.54
N GLY A 65 23.10 2.12 -25.47
CA GLY A 65 21.72 1.99 -25.02
C GLY A 65 20.92 0.90 -25.75
N ARG A 66 21.25 0.58 -27.02
CA ARG A 66 20.51 -0.39 -27.87
C ARG A 66 20.32 -1.77 -27.23
N HIS A 67 21.23 -2.22 -26.38
CA HIS A 67 21.17 -3.53 -25.72
C HIS A 67 20.28 -3.56 -24.47
N PHE A 68 19.64 -2.44 -24.13
CA PHE A 68 18.75 -2.31 -22.99
C PHE A 68 17.31 -2.12 -23.47
N ASN A 69 16.35 -2.74 -22.77
CA ASN A 69 14.93 -2.47 -23.00
C ASN A 69 14.65 -0.94 -22.98
N LYS A 70 13.75 -0.47 -23.85
CA LYS A 70 13.35 0.94 -23.90
C LYS A 70 12.88 1.46 -22.54
N SER A 71 12.29 0.62 -21.70
CA SER A 71 11.87 0.96 -20.32
C SER A 71 13.03 1.40 -19.42
N TYR A 72 14.26 0.95 -19.69
CA TYR A 72 15.45 1.31 -18.93
C TYR A 72 16.12 2.60 -19.41
N ARG A 73 15.66 3.21 -20.50
CA ARG A 73 16.24 4.43 -21.08
C ARG A 73 15.42 5.65 -20.68
N LEU A 74 16.11 6.68 -20.21
CA LEU A 74 15.53 7.99 -19.94
C LEU A 74 15.38 8.79 -21.25
N PRO A 75 14.52 9.82 -21.30
CA PRO A 75 14.43 10.72 -22.46
C PRO A 75 15.75 11.39 -22.85
N SER A 76 16.70 11.48 -21.91
CA SER A 76 18.07 11.97 -22.15
C SER A 76 19.01 10.93 -22.77
N HIS A 77 18.49 9.77 -23.22
CA HIS A 77 19.22 8.62 -23.75
C HIS A 77 20.15 7.90 -22.73
N TYR A 78 20.20 8.36 -21.48
CA TYR A 78 20.92 7.69 -20.39
C TYR A 78 20.12 6.54 -19.77
N LEU A 79 20.83 5.55 -19.22
CA LEU A 79 20.23 4.42 -18.53
C LEU A 79 19.81 4.77 -17.10
N THR A 80 18.67 4.20 -16.68
CA THR A 80 18.23 4.18 -15.29
C THR A 80 19.20 3.39 -14.39
N GLN A 81 19.13 3.63 -13.08
CA GLN A 81 20.06 3.04 -12.11
C GLN A 81 19.94 1.50 -11.98
N ASN A 82 18.82 0.92 -12.42
CA ASN A 82 18.57 -0.52 -12.37
C ASN A 82 18.64 -1.17 -13.76
N ALA A 83 19.12 -0.43 -14.77
CA ALA A 83 19.19 -0.91 -16.14
C ALA A 83 20.16 -2.09 -16.26
N VAL A 84 19.70 -3.15 -16.93
CA VAL A 84 20.43 -4.38 -17.23
C VAL A 84 20.29 -4.71 -18.72
N PRO A 85 21.34 -5.21 -19.39
CA PRO A 85 21.30 -5.44 -20.83
C PRO A 85 20.46 -6.69 -21.09
N THR A 86 19.21 -6.50 -21.48
CA THR A 86 18.25 -7.60 -21.72
C THR A 86 18.06 -7.90 -23.20
N LEU A 87 18.53 -7.03 -24.09
CA LEU A 87 18.35 -7.19 -25.53
C LEU A 87 19.66 -7.72 -26.13
N PHE A 88 19.70 -9.04 -26.35
CA PHE A 88 20.82 -9.79 -26.96
C PHE A 88 20.92 -9.56 -28.48
N LEU A 89 20.89 -8.29 -28.89
CA LEU A 89 20.97 -7.88 -30.28
C LEU A 89 22.43 -8.06 -30.75
N GLY A 90 22.74 -9.20 -31.35
CA GLY A 90 24.02 -9.42 -32.03
C GLY A 90 24.69 -10.79 -31.88
N HIS A 91 23.97 -11.87 -31.55
CA HIS A 91 24.48 -13.24 -31.75
C HIS A 91 23.48 -14.03 -32.59
N SER A 92 23.92 -14.52 -33.75
CA SER A 92 23.23 -15.55 -34.52
C SER A 92 23.31 -16.88 -33.76
N MET A 93 22.15 -17.47 -33.41
CA MET A 93 21.82 -18.90 -33.25
C MET A 93 22.80 -19.76 -32.38
N ASN A 94 22.44 -20.45 -31.29
CA ASN A 94 21.33 -21.35 -31.00
C ASN A 94 21.28 -21.63 -29.48
N ALA A 95 20.09 -21.79 -28.91
CA ALA A 95 19.74 -22.75 -27.84
C ALA A 95 18.48 -22.25 -27.11
N GLU A 96 17.41 -23.02 -27.25
CA GLU A 96 16.25 -23.04 -26.35
C GLU A 96 16.72 -23.29 -24.91
N VAL A 97 15.99 -22.74 -23.92
CA VAL A 97 15.54 -23.47 -22.70
C VAL A 97 14.74 -22.52 -21.80
N ASP A 98 13.72 -23.14 -21.23
CA ASP A 98 12.55 -22.67 -20.50
C ASP A 98 12.73 -21.82 -19.24
N ILE A 99 11.58 -21.24 -18.91
CA ILE A 99 11.27 -20.39 -17.77
C ILE A 99 10.87 -21.26 -16.56
N TYR A 100 11.25 -20.80 -15.35
CA TYR A 100 10.79 -21.16 -13.99
C TYR A 100 11.32 -22.44 -13.33
N SER A 101 12.05 -22.24 -12.22
CA SER A 101 11.70 -22.82 -10.92
C SER A 101 12.44 -22.10 -9.78
N ASP A 102 11.67 -21.66 -8.79
CA ASP A 102 12.11 -21.29 -7.44
C ASP A 102 12.65 -22.55 -6.73
N PRO A 103 13.55 -22.43 -5.72
CA PRO A 103 13.01 -22.48 -4.36
C PRO A 103 13.76 -21.66 -3.29
N THR A 104 12.98 -21.27 -2.29
CA THR A 104 13.33 -20.82 -0.93
C THR A 104 13.97 -21.95 -0.07
N PRO A 105 14.14 -21.82 1.26
CA PRO A 105 15.26 -21.18 1.97
C PRO A 105 15.90 -22.10 3.05
N GLY A 106 17.08 -21.77 3.59
CA GLY A 106 17.51 -22.38 4.86
C GLY A 106 19.00 -22.24 5.18
N PRO A 107 19.40 -22.29 6.47
CA PRO A 107 20.42 -21.40 6.99
C PRO A 107 21.76 -22.05 7.32
N SER A 108 22.72 -21.15 7.46
CA SER A 108 24.10 -21.22 7.90
C SER A 108 24.36 -21.73 9.32
N ASN A 109 25.41 -22.54 9.48
CA ASN A 109 26.31 -22.64 10.65
C ASN A 109 27.73 -22.25 10.14
N LEU A 110 28.51 -21.32 10.74
CA LEU A 110 29.38 -21.45 11.94
C LEU A 110 30.31 -22.68 11.78
N THR A 111 31.65 -22.65 11.78
CA THR A 111 32.70 -21.79 12.38
C THR A 111 34.08 -22.09 11.74
N ASP A 112 35.11 -21.34 12.18
CA ASP A 112 36.55 -21.69 12.33
C ASP A 112 37.57 -20.97 11.42
N VAL A 113 38.25 -19.90 11.92
CA VAL A 113 39.59 -19.79 12.57
C VAL A 113 40.71 -20.38 11.65
N VAL A 114 41.85 -19.76 11.30
CA VAL A 114 42.91 -19.06 12.05
C VAL A 114 43.80 -18.26 11.08
N SER A 115 44.41 -17.17 11.57
CA SER A 115 45.47 -16.36 10.94
C SER A 115 46.87 -16.90 11.21
N ASP A 116 47.84 -16.68 10.32
CA ASP A 116 49.25 -16.61 10.73
C ASP A 116 50.00 -15.46 10.05
N TYR A 117 50.78 -14.76 10.90
CA TYR A 117 51.70 -13.67 10.61
C TYR A 117 53.13 -14.21 10.60
N VAL A 118 53.97 -13.80 9.62
CA VAL A 118 55.45 -13.80 9.74
C VAL A 118 56.04 -12.62 8.94
N GLU A 119 57.06 -11.96 9.50
CA GLU A 119 57.89 -10.84 8.98
C GLU A 119 59.40 -11.26 9.02
N PRO A 120 60.43 -10.53 8.53
CA PRO A 120 60.75 -10.03 7.17
C PRO A 120 62.25 -10.20 6.69
N ALA A 121 62.57 -9.66 5.48
CA ALA A 121 63.88 -9.14 4.92
C ALA A 121 64.86 -10.08 4.14
N PRO A 122 65.86 -9.60 3.31
CA PRO A 122 66.03 -8.41 2.44
C PRO A 122 66.60 -8.69 0.98
N ILE A 123 67.00 -7.60 0.30
CA ILE A 123 67.30 -7.29 -1.13
C ILE A 123 68.67 -7.78 -1.70
N TYR A 124 68.79 -7.99 -3.03
CA TYR A 124 69.99 -7.63 -3.85
C TYR A 124 69.66 -7.22 -5.32
N CYS A 125 70.46 -6.30 -5.88
CA CYS A 125 70.34 -5.57 -7.17
C CYS A 125 71.17 -6.15 -8.34
N THR A 126 70.80 -5.82 -9.60
CA THR A 126 71.75 -5.53 -10.72
C THR A 126 71.17 -4.51 -11.76
N PRO A 127 71.99 -3.78 -12.56
CA PRO A 127 71.58 -2.55 -13.28
C PRO A 127 71.75 -2.59 -14.82
N GLU A 128 70.91 -1.85 -15.58
CA GLU A 128 71.36 -1.10 -16.78
C GLU A 128 70.37 0.00 -17.25
N LYS A 129 70.90 1.22 -17.46
CA LYS A 129 70.23 2.45 -17.91
C LYS A 129 70.83 2.87 -19.26
N ARG A 130 70.00 3.40 -20.19
CA ARG A 130 70.20 4.68 -20.94
C ARG A 130 69.42 4.72 -22.27
N ARG A 131 68.16 5.19 -22.23
CA ARG A 131 67.44 5.80 -23.39
C ARG A 131 66.24 6.67 -23.01
N SER A 132 66.05 6.97 -21.73
CA SER A 132 64.80 7.49 -21.15
C SER A 132 64.80 8.97 -20.74
N MET A 133 65.87 9.74 -20.99
CA MET A 133 66.05 11.04 -20.34
C MET A 133 65.44 12.25 -21.08
N SER A 134 65.34 12.23 -22.42
CA SER A 134 64.80 13.39 -23.17
C SER A 134 63.27 13.46 -23.22
N TYR A 135 62.58 12.31 -23.20
CA TYR A 135 61.11 12.22 -23.16
C TYR A 135 60.50 12.56 -21.77
N MET A 136 61.28 12.41 -20.69
CA MET A 136 60.84 12.69 -19.32
C MET A 136 60.69 14.20 -19.05
N ASN A 137 61.59 15.04 -19.57
CA ASN A 137 61.60 16.48 -19.28
C ASN A 137 60.41 17.26 -19.87
N THR A 138 59.96 16.91 -21.08
CA THR A 138 58.81 17.58 -21.73
C THR A 138 57.48 17.16 -21.11
N LYS A 139 57.34 15.89 -20.69
CA LYS A 139 56.18 15.39 -19.94
C LYS A 139 56.06 16.05 -18.56
N ASN A 140 57.16 16.20 -17.83
CA ASN A 140 57.16 16.83 -16.51
C ASN A 140 56.73 18.31 -16.57
N LYS A 141 57.14 19.06 -17.61
CA LYS A 141 56.77 20.47 -17.77
C LYS A 141 55.28 20.66 -18.11
N ILE A 142 54.69 19.78 -18.93
CA ILE A 142 53.25 19.79 -19.26
C ILE A 142 52.40 19.34 -18.05
N MET A 143 52.86 18.32 -17.31
CA MET A 143 52.24 17.90 -16.04
C MET A 143 52.22 19.04 -15.02
N ASP A 144 53.32 19.78 -14.85
CA ASP A 144 53.39 20.89 -13.89
C ASP A 144 52.42 22.04 -14.25
N ILE A 145 52.29 22.38 -15.54
CA ILE A 145 51.34 23.41 -16.01
C ILE A 145 49.88 22.98 -15.82
N THR A 146 49.55 21.72 -16.12
CA THR A 146 48.19 21.18 -15.90
C THR A 146 47.84 21.08 -14.42
N THR A 147 48.81 20.75 -13.57
CA THR A 147 48.66 20.70 -12.11
C THR A 147 48.43 22.11 -11.54
N LYS A 148 49.21 23.10 -11.95
CA LYS A 148 49.04 24.52 -11.57
C LYS A 148 47.65 25.08 -11.96
N ARG A 149 47.18 24.80 -13.19
CA ARG A 149 45.83 25.20 -13.63
C ARG A 149 44.72 24.54 -12.81
N THR A 150 44.91 23.29 -12.41
CA THR A 150 43.94 22.56 -11.57
C THR A 150 43.89 23.11 -10.15
N ILE A 151 45.05 23.45 -9.57
CA ILE A 151 45.16 24.10 -8.25
C ILE A 151 44.44 25.46 -8.25
N ILE A 152 44.60 26.27 -9.29
CA ILE A 152 43.92 27.57 -9.41
C ILE A 152 42.39 27.39 -9.49
N ARG A 153 41.91 26.44 -10.30
CA ARG A 153 40.47 26.13 -10.38
C ARG A 153 39.90 25.66 -9.04
N LEU A 154 40.64 24.80 -8.32
CA LEU A 154 40.23 24.33 -6.99
C LEU A 154 40.21 25.46 -5.96
N LYS A 155 41.21 26.35 -5.95
CA LYS A 155 41.24 27.54 -5.08
C LYS A 155 40.03 28.45 -5.35
N ASN A 156 39.72 28.73 -6.62
CA ASN A 156 38.57 29.55 -7.00
C ASN A 156 37.23 28.88 -6.63
N SER A 157 37.12 27.55 -6.77
CA SER A 157 35.95 26.80 -6.30
C SER A 157 35.78 26.85 -4.79
N ILE A 158 36.88 26.72 -4.02
CA ILE A 158 36.86 26.84 -2.56
C ILE A 158 36.41 28.24 -2.15
N GLU A 159 36.89 29.29 -2.81
CA GLU A 159 36.50 30.66 -2.50
C GLU A 159 35.01 30.93 -2.81
N LYS A 160 34.51 30.44 -3.96
CA LYS A 160 33.07 30.49 -4.29
C LYS A 160 32.23 29.75 -3.26
N LEU A 161 32.65 28.56 -2.84
CA LEU A 161 31.96 27.79 -1.79
C LEU A 161 31.98 28.49 -0.44
N ARG A 162 33.10 29.12 -0.05
CA ARG A 162 33.21 29.92 1.18
C ARG A 162 32.28 31.12 1.18
N LYS A 163 32.19 31.87 0.07
CA LYS A 163 31.26 33.00 -0.09
C LYS A 163 29.80 32.54 0.00
N LYS A 164 29.44 31.45 -0.68
CA LYS A 164 28.09 30.85 -0.62
C LYS A 164 27.72 30.39 0.80
N TYR A 165 28.66 29.75 1.51
CA TYR A 165 28.48 29.36 2.90
C TYR A 165 28.28 30.57 3.83
N LYS A 166 29.09 31.62 3.69
CA LYS A 166 28.99 32.85 4.50
C LYS A 166 27.62 33.50 4.31
N HIS A 167 27.17 33.66 3.06
CA HIS A 167 25.85 34.21 2.75
C HIS A 167 24.70 33.37 3.32
N GLN A 168 24.72 32.04 3.14
CA GLN A 168 23.71 31.15 3.73
C GLN A 168 23.72 31.19 5.27
N LYS A 169 24.90 31.30 5.89
CA LYS A 169 25.04 31.41 7.35
C LYS A 169 24.38 32.70 7.87
N THR A 170 24.59 33.83 7.20
CA THR A 170 23.97 35.11 7.56
C THR A 170 22.45 35.06 7.39
N LEU A 171 21.95 34.53 6.27
CA LEU A 171 20.50 34.33 6.07
C LEU A 171 19.87 33.44 7.15
N MET A 172 20.53 32.34 7.51
CA MET A 172 20.07 31.47 8.61
C MET A 172 20.07 32.19 9.97
N GLN A 173 21.03 33.09 10.22
CA GLN A 173 21.07 33.89 11.45
C GLN A 173 19.94 34.91 11.49
N CYS A 174 19.68 35.63 10.41
CA CYS A 174 18.55 36.57 10.29
C CYS A 174 17.21 35.83 10.43
N ALA A 175 17.05 34.68 9.77
CA ALA A 175 15.84 33.86 9.90
C ALA A 175 15.62 33.35 11.32
N LYS A 176 16.69 32.96 12.04
CA LYS A 176 16.61 32.58 13.46
C LYS A 176 16.20 33.75 14.36
N GLN A 177 16.73 34.95 14.11
CA GLN A 177 16.34 36.15 14.86
C GLN A 177 14.86 36.51 14.62
N ILE A 178 14.38 36.43 13.38
CA ILE A 178 12.96 36.70 13.05
C ILE A 178 12.04 35.65 13.70
N ALA A 179 12.38 34.36 13.61
CA ALA A 179 11.59 33.28 14.20
C ALA A 179 11.53 33.34 15.74
N MET A 180 12.45 34.05 16.38
CA MET A 180 12.49 34.26 17.83
C MET A 180 11.97 35.63 18.28
N LYS A 181 11.51 36.49 17.35
CA LYS A 181 10.85 37.74 17.73
C LYS A 181 9.51 37.43 18.40
N GLU A 182 9.24 38.16 19.48
CA GLU A 182 8.01 38.02 20.26
C GLU A 182 6.75 38.26 19.41
N SER A 183 6.83 39.14 18.40
CA SER A 183 5.75 39.39 17.44
C SER A 183 5.37 38.15 16.61
N PHE A 184 6.34 37.32 16.24
CA PHE A 184 6.09 36.10 15.46
C PHE A 184 5.47 35.00 16.32
N LEU A 185 5.88 34.89 17.59
CA LEU A 185 5.28 33.94 18.53
C LEU A 185 3.82 34.30 18.84
N LYS A 186 3.54 35.59 19.08
CA LYS A 186 2.16 36.10 19.25
C LYS A 186 1.30 35.86 18.01
N PHE A 187 1.87 35.93 16.81
CA PHE A 187 1.15 35.56 15.59
C PHE A 187 0.90 34.04 15.51
N ALA A 188 1.91 33.21 15.79
CA ALA A 188 1.78 31.76 15.74
C ALA A 188 0.72 31.24 16.73
N GLU A 189 0.52 31.91 17.86
CA GLU A 189 -0.52 31.58 18.83
C GLU A 189 -1.95 31.75 18.30
N LYS A 190 -2.16 32.70 17.38
CA LYS A 190 -3.44 32.96 16.72
C LYS A 190 -3.78 31.95 15.61
N LEU A 191 -2.84 31.08 15.24
CA LEU A 191 -3.09 30.05 14.22
C LEU A 191 -3.99 28.93 14.76
N PRO A 192 -4.76 28.26 13.87
CA PRO A 192 -5.48 27.04 14.23
C PRO A 192 -4.57 25.99 14.85
N GLU A 193 -5.08 25.13 15.76
CA GLU A 193 -4.25 24.25 16.59
C GLU A 193 -3.23 23.43 15.79
N THR A 194 -3.65 22.80 14.68
CA THR A 194 -2.77 21.99 13.82
C THR A 194 -1.69 22.83 13.14
N SER A 195 -2.05 24.00 12.61
CA SER A 195 -1.12 24.91 11.95
C SER A 195 -0.13 25.51 12.94
N ARG A 196 -0.61 25.86 14.13
CA ARG A 196 0.21 26.30 15.26
C ARG A 196 1.20 25.21 15.67
N LEU A 197 0.73 23.99 15.88
CA LEU A 197 1.55 22.84 16.25
C LEU A 197 2.64 22.58 15.21
N PHE A 198 2.28 22.58 13.92
CA PHE A 198 3.23 22.41 12.83
C PHE A 198 4.28 23.51 12.80
N THR A 199 3.86 24.77 12.94
CA THR A 199 4.75 25.94 12.93
C THR A 199 5.73 25.91 14.09
N LEU A 200 5.23 25.69 15.31
CA LEU A 200 6.07 25.56 16.52
C LEU A 200 7.05 24.39 16.41
N LEU A 201 6.63 23.28 15.79
CA LEU A 201 7.51 22.13 15.52
C LEU A 201 8.68 22.51 14.61
N GLN A 202 8.44 23.33 13.57
CA GLN A 202 9.50 23.79 12.68
C GLN A 202 10.52 24.67 13.43
N ILE A 203 10.05 25.60 14.26
CA ILE A 203 10.90 26.49 15.06
C ILE A 203 11.76 25.68 16.04
N LYS A 204 11.15 24.73 16.76
CA LYS A 204 11.84 23.84 17.71
C LYS A 204 12.96 23.04 17.03
N GLY A 205 12.77 22.63 15.78
CA GLY A 205 13.74 21.87 15.01
C GLY A 205 14.92 22.66 14.42
N LEU A 206 14.93 24.00 14.54
CA LEU A 206 16.01 24.86 14.04
C LEU A 206 17.33 24.72 14.82
N LYS A 207 17.28 24.22 16.05
CA LYS A 207 18.46 24.15 16.93
C LYS A 207 19.44 23.02 16.56
N LYS A 208 18.96 21.81 16.28
CA LYS A 208 19.79 20.64 15.91
C LYS A 208 19.08 19.72 14.90
N PRO A 209 19.77 19.21 13.86
CA PRO A 209 19.20 18.27 12.90
C PRO A 209 19.00 16.85 13.46
N LYS A 210 19.79 16.46 14.47
CA LYS A 210 19.77 15.13 15.11
C LYS A 210 19.22 15.20 16.54
N GLY A 211 18.68 14.07 17.03
CA GLY A 211 18.26 13.91 18.42
C GLY A 211 16.99 14.66 18.82
N ARG A 212 16.12 15.02 17.86
CA ARG A 212 14.88 15.75 18.12
C ARG A 212 13.89 14.88 18.89
N ARG A 213 13.39 15.40 20.02
CA ARG A 213 12.34 14.77 20.82
C ARG A 213 10.97 15.32 20.41
N PHE A 214 10.08 14.41 20.01
CA PHE A 214 8.73 14.76 19.59
C PHE A 214 7.71 14.43 20.69
N SER A 215 6.77 15.35 20.94
CA SER A 215 5.62 15.13 21.82
C SER A 215 4.61 14.19 21.16
N GLU A 216 3.64 13.69 21.94
CA GLU A 216 2.58 12.83 21.39
C GLU A 216 1.71 13.57 20.38
N LYS A 217 1.30 14.81 20.66
CA LYS A 217 0.55 15.65 19.71
C LYS A 217 1.31 15.82 18.39
N GLU A 218 2.61 16.10 18.45
CA GLU A 218 3.47 16.23 17.25
C GLU A 218 3.53 14.91 16.46
N LYS A 219 3.60 13.76 17.15
CA LYS A 219 3.58 12.43 16.52
C LYS A 219 2.22 12.09 15.92
N ILE A 220 1.12 12.45 16.57
CA ILE A 220 -0.25 12.22 16.08
C ILE A 220 -0.51 13.06 14.83
N MET A 221 -0.08 14.32 14.81
CA MET A 221 -0.12 15.17 13.62
C MET A 221 0.68 14.53 12.47
N GLY A 222 1.92 14.10 12.74
CA GLY A 222 2.73 13.40 11.75
C GLY A 222 2.10 12.10 11.25
N LEU A 223 1.50 11.31 12.17
CA LEU A 223 0.76 10.09 11.86
C LEU A 223 -0.44 10.38 10.94
N THR A 224 -1.16 11.47 11.16
CA THR A 224 -2.32 11.86 10.34
C THR A 224 -1.91 12.07 8.88
N ILE A 225 -0.83 12.84 8.65
CA ILE A 225 -0.27 13.06 7.31
C ILE A 225 0.26 11.73 6.72
N TYR A 226 0.96 10.94 7.53
CA TYR A 226 1.49 9.64 7.11
C TYR A 226 0.40 8.65 6.70
N LYS A 227 -0.74 8.62 7.40
CA LYS A 227 -1.89 7.75 7.09
C LYS A 227 -2.60 8.19 5.82
N GLN A 228 -2.67 9.49 5.54
CA GLN A 228 -3.23 10.00 4.29
C GLN A 228 -2.35 9.66 3.09
N SER A 229 -1.04 9.86 3.19
CA SER A 229 -0.09 9.48 2.14
C SER A 229 1.31 9.27 2.68
N PRO A 230 1.78 8.02 2.80
CA PRO A 230 3.15 7.72 3.22
C PRO A 230 4.21 8.30 2.27
N LYS A 231 3.89 8.41 0.97
CA LYS A 231 4.77 8.99 -0.04
C LYS A 231 4.91 10.51 0.15
N ALA A 232 3.79 11.21 0.31
CA ALA A 232 3.80 12.64 0.58
C ALA A 232 4.49 12.95 1.92
N TYR A 233 4.26 12.13 2.95
CA TYR A 233 4.94 12.27 4.23
C TYR A 233 6.47 12.19 4.11
N ARG A 234 7.00 11.23 3.33
CA ARG A 234 8.45 11.14 3.08
C ARG A 234 9.00 12.36 2.36
N LEU A 235 8.25 12.90 1.39
CA LEU A 235 8.63 14.14 0.71
C LEU A 235 8.66 15.31 1.70
N LEU A 236 7.63 15.46 2.51
CA LEU A 236 7.53 16.51 3.53
C LEU A 236 8.61 16.37 4.60
N GLN A 237 9.01 15.16 4.98
CA GLN A 237 10.13 14.93 5.91
C GLN A 237 11.47 15.46 5.40
N ASN A 238 11.66 15.58 4.08
CA ASN A 238 12.87 16.17 3.50
C ASN A 238 12.85 17.70 3.57
N MET A 239 11.67 18.30 3.62
CA MET A 239 11.47 19.76 3.61
C MET A 239 11.25 20.32 5.02
N PHE A 240 10.62 19.53 5.90
CA PHE A 240 10.13 19.95 7.21
C PHE A 240 10.62 19.05 8.33
N VAL A 241 10.66 19.61 9.53
CA VAL A 241 10.89 18.92 10.79
C VAL A 241 9.65 18.08 11.11
N LEU A 242 9.74 16.78 10.87
CA LEU A 242 8.66 15.83 11.14
C LEU A 242 9.20 14.57 11.84
N PRO A 243 8.37 13.89 12.67
CA PRO A 243 8.75 12.62 13.30
C PRO A 243 9.18 11.56 12.28
N SER A 244 10.18 10.75 12.60
CA SER A 244 10.57 9.64 11.71
C SER A 244 9.46 8.57 11.65
N LYS A 245 9.41 7.78 10.57
CA LYS A 245 8.50 6.63 10.46
C LYS A 245 8.66 5.69 11.67
N ARG A 246 9.89 5.44 12.10
CA ARG A 246 10.21 4.62 13.27
C ARG A 246 9.64 5.20 14.56
N ALA A 247 9.69 6.53 14.74
CA ALA A 247 9.11 7.18 15.92
C ALA A 247 7.58 7.03 15.96
N ILE A 248 6.92 7.17 14.81
CA ILE A 248 5.47 6.93 14.67
C ILE A 248 5.13 5.47 14.95
N GLN A 249 5.87 4.53 14.35
CA GLN A 249 5.66 3.09 14.57
C GLN A 249 5.90 2.68 16.02
N LYS A 250 6.89 3.27 16.71
CA LYS A 250 7.13 3.02 18.14
C LYS A 250 5.95 3.48 19.01
N MET A 251 5.36 4.64 18.68
CA MET A 251 4.14 5.11 19.35
C MET A 251 2.97 4.17 19.11
N LEU A 252 2.75 3.76 17.85
CA LEU A 252 1.67 2.83 17.52
C LEU A 252 1.84 1.46 18.17
N SER A 253 3.07 0.98 18.36
CA SER A 253 3.30 -0.30 19.01
C SER A 253 2.99 -0.33 20.50
N ALA A 254 2.69 0.83 21.13
CA ALA A 254 2.15 0.86 22.48
C ALA A 254 0.68 0.43 22.55
N VAL A 255 -0.04 0.46 21.42
CA VAL A 255 -1.44 0.05 21.34
C VAL A 255 -1.51 -1.36 20.78
N THR A 256 -1.79 -2.32 21.66
CA THR A 256 -1.97 -3.73 21.27
C THR A 256 -3.44 -3.97 20.93
N ILE A 257 -3.69 -4.48 19.73
CA ILE A 257 -5.02 -4.87 19.26
C ILE A 257 -4.99 -6.38 19.03
N VAL A 258 -5.90 -7.08 19.70
CA VAL A 258 -6.02 -8.55 19.65
C VAL A 258 -7.42 -8.96 19.16
N PRO A 259 -7.57 -10.17 18.60
CA PRO A 259 -8.88 -10.70 18.21
C PRO A 259 -9.85 -10.76 19.39
N GLY A 260 -11.14 -10.72 19.09
CA GLY A 260 -12.23 -10.55 20.04
C GLY A 260 -12.66 -9.08 20.16
N ILE A 261 -13.33 -8.76 21.27
CA ILE A 261 -13.81 -7.40 21.52
C ILE A 261 -12.66 -6.52 22.03
N ASN A 262 -12.48 -5.36 21.42
CA ASN A 262 -11.36 -4.48 21.75
C ASN A 262 -11.69 -3.56 22.92
N ASN A 263 -11.25 -3.95 24.11
CA ASN A 263 -11.47 -3.19 25.35
C ASN A 263 -10.88 -1.77 25.34
N ILE A 264 -9.79 -1.53 24.59
CA ILE A 264 -9.20 -0.18 24.45
C ILE A 264 -10.16 0.73 23.67
N ILE A 265 -10.82 0.18 22.64
CA ILE A 265 -11.81 0.94 21.87
C ILE A 265 -13.07 1.15 22.70
N ILE A 266 -13.56 0.13 23.41
CA ILE A 266 -14.74 0.23 24.28
C ILE A 266 -14.54 1.26 25.39
N SER A 267 -13.38 1.30 26.04
CA SER A 267 -13.08 2.30 27.08
C SER A 267 -13.02 3.73 26.53
N ASN A 268 -12.44 3.92 25.34
CA ASN A 268 -12.45 5.21 24.66
C ASN A 268 -13.87 5.63 24.24
N LEU A 269 -14.67 4.69 23.75
CA LEU A 269 -16.08 4.94 23.43
C LEU A 269 -16.86 5.34 24.69
N LYS A 270 -16.66 4.67 25.83
CA LYS A 270 -17.30 5.03 27.11
C LYS A 270 -17.08 6.50 27.49
N ASN A 271 -15.88 7.02 27.25
CA ASN A 271 -15.59 8.44 27.50
C ASN A 271 -16.26 9.36 26.48
N ALA A 272 -16.29 8.97 25.20
CA ALA A 272 -16.96 9.75 24.17
C ALA A 272 -18.49 9.79 24.37
N VAL A 273 -19.10 8.68 24.80
CA VAL A 273 -20.56 8.53 24.99
C VAL A 273 -21.11 9.49 26.05
N LYS A 274 -20.31 9.84 27.06
CA LYS A 274 -20.69 10.83 28.09
C LYS A 274 -21.08 12.19 27.49
N ASN A 275 -20.45 12.56 26.37
CA ASN A 275 -20.67 13.84 25.70
C ASN A 275 -21.68 13.72 24.53
N LEU A 276 -22.30 12.56 24.33
CA LEU A 276 -23.28 12.36 23.27
C LEU A 276 -24.70 12.67 23.75
N ASN A 277 -25.47 13.33 22.89
CA ASN A 277 -26.91 13.47 23.06
C ASN A 277 -27.60 12.09 22.94
N ASN A 278 -28.77 11.93 23.55
CA ASN A 278 -29.48 10.65 23.60
C ASN A 278 -29.74 10.06 22.21
N GLU A 279 -30.09 10.88 21.22
CA GLU A 279 -30.32 10.41 19.85
C GLU A 279 -29.03 9.94 19.16
N SER A 280 -27.89 10.53 19.52
CA SER A 280 -26.58 10.12 19.01
C SER A 280 -26.12 8.80 19.61
N LYS A 281 -26.65 8.41 20.78
CA LYS A 281 -26.36 7.11 21.42
C LYS A 281 -27.06 5.93 20.74
N LEU A 282 -28.02 6.20 19.84
CA LEU A 282 -28.68 5.17 19.03
C LEU A 282 -27.74 4.69 17.92
N VAL A 283 -27.43 3.39 17.91
CA VAL A 283 -26.47 2.78 16.98
C VAL A 283 -27.02 1.49 16.36
N ASN A 284 -26.52 1.18 15.17
CA ASN A 284 -26.66 -0.13 14.54
C ASN A 284 -25.36 -0.91 14.70
N LEU A 285 -25.47 -2.22 14.87
CA LEU A 285 -24.35 -3.16 14.89
C LEU A 285 -24.25 -3.86 13.52
N LEU A 286 -23.22 -3.53 12.76
CA LEU A 286 -22.95 -4.14 11.45
C LEU A 286 -21.92 -5.24 11.61
N PHE A 287 -22.08 -6.32 10.85
CA PHE A 287 -21.06 -7.36 10.78
C PHE A 287 -20.98 -7.99 9.39
N ASP A 288 -19.76 -8.25 8.95
CA ASP A 288 -19.46 -8.87 7.66
C ASP A 288 -18.11 -9.61 7.73
N GLU A 289 -17.92 -10.57 6.83
CA GLU A 289 -16.70 -11.38 6.71
C GLU A 289 -15.84 -10.88 5.54
N VAL A 290 -14.52 -10.85 5.76
CA VAL A 290 -13.53 -10.44 4.78
C VAL A 290 -12.60 -11.62 4.52
N SER A 291 -12.49 -12.04 3.27
CA SER A 291 -11.53 -13.08 2.87
C SER A 291 -10.09 -12.59 3.01
N LEU A 292 -9.24 -13.48 3.52
CA LEU A 292 -7.82 -13.29 3.78
C LEU A 292 -7.01 -14.34 3.01
N ALA A 293 -5.76 -14.01 2.71
CA ALA A 293 -4.79 -15.02 2.29
C ALA A 293 -4.37 -15.84 3.53
N PRO A 294 -4.57 -17.17 3.54
CA PRO A 294 -4.12 -18.00 4.65
C PRO A 294 -2.59 -17.97 4.76
N GLY A 295 -2.08 -17.91 5.99
CA GLY A 295 -0.64 -17.93 6.23
C GLY A 295 -0.30 -17.77 7.70
N LEU A 296 0.87 -18.24 8.10
CA LEU A 296 1.38 -18.14 9.46
C LEU A 296 2.52 -17.12 9.53
N GLU A 297 2.47 -16.24 10.53
CA GLU A 297 3.53 -15.27 10.82
C GLU A 297 3.88 -15.29 12.32
N TYR A 298 5.16 -15.39 12.65
CA TYR A 298 5.61 -15.26 14.03
C TYR A 298 5.75 -13.78 14.41
N ASN A 299 4.89 -13.31 15.30
CA ASN A 299 4.96 -11.95 15.82
C ASN A 299 5.87 -11.89 17.05
N ILE A 300 7.12 -11.47 16.84
CA ILE A 300 8.17 -11.36 17.88
C ILE A 300 7.72 -10.52 19.07
N LYS A 301 6.93 -9.45 18.86
CA LYS A 301 6.51 -8.56 19.95
C LYS A 301 5.46 -9.18 20.85
N LEU A 302 4.58 -10.00 20.28
CA LEU A 302 3.53 -10.70 21.01
C LEU A 302 3.97 -12.09 21.47
N GLY A 303 5.13 -12.56 21.01
CA GLY A 303 5.64 -13.90 21.28
C GLY A 303 4.74 -15.01 20.76
N LYS A 304 3.91 -14.74 19.72
CA LYS A 304 2.89 -15.68 19.25
C LYS A 304 2.90 -15.85 17.73
N ILE A 305 2.51 -17.04 17.29
CA ILE A 305 2.21 -17.33 15.88
C ILE A 305 0.80 -16.77 15.59
N ILE A 306 0.70 -15.95 14.55
CA ILE A 306 -0.55 -15.38 14.04
C ILE A 306 -0.91 -16.12 12.75
N GLY A 307 -2.19 -16.27 12.45
CA GLY A 307 -2.69 -16.91 11.23
C GLY A 307 -3.62 -18.09 11.47
N PHE A 308 -3.84 -18.44 12.74
CA PHE A 308 -4.83 -19.42 13.16
C PHE A 308 -6.21 -18.78 13.37
N GLU A 309 -7.24 -19.61 13.38
CA GLU A 309 -8.59 -19.27 13.82
C GLU A 309 -8.55 -18.78 15.28
N ASP A 310 -9.00 -17.55 15.50
CA ASP A 310 -8.91 -16.86 16.79
C ASP A 310 -10.16 -16.00 16.99
N LEU A 311 -11.03 -16.47 17.89
CA LEU A 311 -12.26 -15.78 18.26
C LEU A 311 -12.03 -14.75 19.38
N GLY A 312 -10.81 -14.65 19.92
CA GLY A 312 -10.47 -13.89 21.12
C GLY A 312 -10.27 -14.80 22.33
N PRO A 313 -11.34 -15.33 22.96
CA PRO A 313 -11.22 -16.22 24.11
C PRO A 313 -10.87 -17.66 23.71
N THR A 314 -10.98 -18.00 22.43
CA THR A 314 -10.75 -19.36 21.93
C THR A 314 -9.95 -19.30 20.65
N CYS A 315 -8.84 -20.02 20.62
CA CYS A 315 -7.98 -20.19 19.46
C CYS A 315 -8.01 -21.66 19.04
N ARG A 316 -8.10 -21.92 17.74
CA ARG A 316 -8.14 -23.27 17.15
C ARG A 316 -6.99 -23.43 16.18
N GLN A 317 -6.39 -24.62 16.09
CA GLN A 317 -5.22 -24.88 15.23
C GLN A 317 -5.57 -25.06 13.73
N SER A 318 -6.61 -24.37 13.27
CA SER A 318 -7.03 -24.27 11.87
C SER A 318 -6.50 -22.96 11.29
N LEU A 319 -6.03 -22.97 10.03
CA LEU A 319 -5.59 -21.75 9.36
C LEU A 319 -6.79 -20.84 9.08
N ALA A 320 -6.68 -19.59 9.49
CA ALA A 320 -7.69 -18.59 9.18
C ALA A 320 -7.56 -18.11 7.74
N ASP A 321 -8.68 -18.09 7.05
CA ASP A 321 -8.83 -17.60 5.67
C ASP A 321 -9.88 -16.48 5.58
N HIS A 322 -10.55 -16.15 6.69
CA HIS A 322 -11.50 -15.05 6.80
C HIS A 322 -11.32 -14.28 8.12
N ALA A 323 -11.66 -12.99 8.10
CA ALA A 323 -11.84 -12.17 9.29
C ALA A 323 -13.29 -11.68 9.37
N LEU A 324 -13.96 -11.97 10.47
CA LEU A 324 -15.24 -11.37 10.82
C LEU A 324 -14.97 -10.04 11.52
N VAL A 325 -15.65 -8.97 11.10
CA VAL A 325 -15.54 -7.65 11.72
C VAL A 325 -16.91 -7.16 12.17
N LEU A 326 -17.03 -6.74 13.42
CA LEU A 326 -18.21 -6.09 13.97
C LEU A 326 -17.93 -4.60 14.20
N MET A 327 -18.82 -3.77 13.68
CA MET A 327 -18.70 -2.32 13.69
C MET A 327 -20.00 -1.67 14.14
N ILE A 328 -19.89 -0.64 14.97
CA ILE A 328 -21.03 0.22 15.27
C ILE A 328 -21.12 1.37 14.27
N LYS A 329 -22.34 1.75 13.91
CA LYS A 329 -22.65 2.96 13.15
C LYS A 329 -23.76 3.72 13.85
N SER A 330 -23.55 4.99 14.15
CA SER A 330 -24.65 5.83 14.67
C SER A 330 -25.74 6.02 13.62
N ILE A 331 -26.99 6.02 14.09
CA ILE A 331 -28.16 6.24 13.24
C ILE A 331 -28.25 7.73 12.88
N LYS A 332 -28.20 8.62 13.88
CA LYS A 332 -28.33 10.06 13.69
C LYS A 332 -27.00 10.75 13.36
N SER A 333 -25.90 10.29 13.95
CA SER A 333 -24.58 10.90 13.78
C SER A 333 -23.73 10.19 12.72
N LYS A 334 -22.71 10.88 12.19
CA LYS A 334 -21.85 10.34 11.12
C LYS A 334 -20.73 9.40 11.60
N TYR A 335 -20.60 9.16 12.90
CA TYR A 335 -19.52 8.32 13.42
C TYR A 335 -19.78 6.82 13.20
N LYS A 336 -18.68 6.08 13.06
CA LYS A 336 -18.61 4.62 12.97
C LYS A 336 -17.33 4.13 13.61
N GLN A 337 -17.35 2.95 14.23
CA GLN A 337 -16.20 2.41 14.94
C GLN A 337 -16.21 0.88 14.90
N PRO A 338 -15.21 0.21 14.31
CA PRO A 338 -15.01 -1.23 14.52
C PRO A 338 -14.73 -1.49 16.00
N ILE A 339 -15.45 -2.43 16.59
CA ILE A 339 -15.36 -2.75 18.03
C ILE A 339 -14.80 -4.15 18.28
N CYS A 340 -14.96 -5.06 17.33
CA CYS A 340 -14.56 -6.44 17.47
C CYS A 340 -14.14 -6.98 16.11
N TYR A 341 -13.12 -7.83 16.11
CA TYR A 341 -12.76 -8.64 14.96
C TYR A 341 -12.31 -10.02 15.41
N THR A 342 -12.58 -11.04 14.62
CA THR A 342 -12.15 -12.41 14.87
C THR A 342 -11.65 -13.05 13.58
N PHE A 343 -10.87 -14.12 13.71
CA PHE A 343 -10.39 -14.91 12.58
C PHE A 343 -11.08 -16.27 12.56
N CYS A 344 -11.47 -16.72 11.37
CA CYS A 344 -12.15 -18.00 11.17
C CYS A 344 -11.69 -18.70 9.89
N THR A 345 -11.96 -20.01 9.83
CA THR A 345 -11.78 -20.83 8.63
C THR A 345 -13.13 -21.03 7.92
N GLY A 346 -13.21 -20.67 6.65
CA GLY A 346 -14.41 -20.67 5.82
C GLY A 346 -15.45 -19.62 6.24
N SER A 347 -16.16 -19.86 7.33
CA SER A 347 -17.14 -18.93 7.89
C SER A 347 -17.27 -19.14 9.39
N THR A 348 -17.60 -18.08 10.11
CA THR A 348 -17.78 -18.12 11.56
C THR A 348 -18.91 -19.09 11.91
N LYS A 349 -18.68 -20.02 12.84
CA LYS A 349 -19.72 -20.99 13.24
C LYS A 349 -20.90 -20.25 13.88
N ALA A 350 -22.12 -20.63 13.54
CA ALA A 350 -23.33 -19.96 14.01
C ALA A 350 -23.41 -19.81 15.56
N PRO A 351 -23.05 -20.81 16.39
CA PRO A 351 -23.04 -20.64 17.85
C PRO A 351 -22.04 -19.57 18.33
N ASP A 352 -20.87 -19.53 17.71
CA ASP A 352 -19.79 -18.59 18.04
C ASP A 352 -20.22 -17.15 17.67
N LEU A 353 -20.76 -16.96 16.46
CA LEU A 353 -21.28 -15.66 16.00
C LEU A 353 -22.46 -15.18 16.87
N LYS A 354 -23.39 -16.07 17.23
CA LYS A 354 -24.51 -15.76 18.14
C LYS A 354 -23.99 -15.22 19.47
N LYS A 355 -23.01 -15.90 20.08
CA LYS A 355 -22.38 -15.50 21.34
C LYS A 355 -21.71 -14.13 21.20
N LEU A 356 -20.97 -13.91 20.11
CA LEU A 356 -20.24 -12.67 19.86
C LEU A 356 -21.18 -11.46 19.68
N ILE A 357 -22.29 -11.63 18.95
CA ILE A 357 -23.32 -10.59 18.78
C ILE A 357 -23.91 -10.20 20.14
N LYS A 358 -24.30 -11.18 20.96
CA LYS A 358 -24.84 -10.92 22.31
C LYS A 358 -23.82 -10.17 23.17
N GLN A 359 -22.58 -10.63 23.22
CA GLN A 359 -21.52 -9.99 24.00
C GLN A 359 -21.27 -8.54 23.55
N CYS A 360 -21.27 -8.28 22.24
CA CYS A 360 -21.14 -6.92 21.73
C CYS A 360 -22.32 -6.03 22.15
N ILE A 361 -23.56 -6.51 22.05
CA ILE A 361 -24.76 -5.74 22.45
C ILE A 361 -24.70 -5.40 23.94
N LEU A 362 -24.31 -6.35 24.80
CA LEU A 362 -24.17 -6.14 26.24
C LEU A 362 -23.12 -5.08 26.55
N GLN A 363 -21.90 -5.22 26.02
CA GLN A 363 -20.83 -4.25 26.28
C GLN A 363 -21.15 -2.83 25.76
N LEU A 364 -21.85 -2.73 24.62
CA LEU A 364 -22.29 -1.44 24.10
C LEU A 364 -23.35 -0.79 25.00
N THR A 365 -24.22 -1.60 25.59
CA THR A 365 -25.25 -1.12 26.52
C THR A 365 -24.63 -0.65 27.84
N GLU A 366 -23.66 -1.39 28.37
CA GLU A 366 -22.92 -1.02 29.59
C GLU A 366 -22.21 0.34 29.47
N ILE A 367 -21.77 0.73 28.28
CA ILE A 367 -21.14 2.05 28.04
C ILE A 367 -22.14 3.16 27.72
N GLY A 368 -23.44 2.86 27.68
CA GLY A 368 -24.53 3.82 27.46
C GLY A 368 -24.93 4.01 26.00
N LEU A 369 -24.61 3.08 25.10
CA LEU A 369 -25.15 3.07 23.73
C LEU A 369 -26.36 2.14 23.64
N THR A 370 -27.32 2.49 22.79
CA THR A 370 -28.50 1.64 22.55
C THR A 370 -28.42 1.05 21.15
N VAL A 371 -28.27 -0.27 21.08
CA VAL A 371 -28.26 -1.00 19.79
C VAL A 371 -29.69 -1.20 19.33
N VAL A 372 -30.07 -0.55 18.22
CA VAL A 372 -31.43 -0.62 17.68
C VAL A 372 -31.58 -1.76 16.67
N ALA A 373 -30.58 -1.96 15.83
CA ALA A 373 -30.62 -2.96 14.78
C ALA A 373 -29.27 -3.64 14.56
N THR A 374 -29.31 -4.89 14.11
CA THR A 374 -28.14 -5.56 13.52
C THR A 374 -28.25 -5.56 12.00
N ILE A 375 -27.13 -5.39 11.29
CA ILE A 375 -27.11 -5.39 9.83
C ILE A 375 -26.03 -6.36 9.33
N CYS A 376 -26.42 -7.30 8.47
CA CYS A 376 -25.51 -8.24 7.83
C CYS A 376 -25.97 -8.62 6.42
N ASP A 377 -25.17 -9.40 5.70
CA ASP A 377 -25.58 -9.98 4.43
C ASP A 377 -26.53 -11.19 4.60
N GLN A 378 -26.94 -11.80 3.48
CA GLN A 378 -27.81 -12.98 3.48
C GLN A 378 -27.05 -14.31 3.46
N ALA A 379 -25.82 -14.37 3.99
CA ALA A 379 -25.12 -15.64 4.14
C ALA A 379 -25.95 -16.63 4.97
N THR A 380 -25.80 -17.92 4.67
CA THR A 380 -26.55 -19.01 5.32
C THR A 380 -26.33 -19.02 6.83
N THR A 381 -25.09 -18.81 7.27
CA THR A 381 -24.73 -18.67 8.69
C THR A 381 -25.43 -17.48 9.34
N ASN A 382 -25.37 -16.29 8.73
CA ASN A 382 -25.96 -15.07 9.27
C ASN A 382 -27.48 -15.20 9.43
N THR A 383 -28.14 -15.75 8.41
CA THR A 383 -29.58 -16.04 8.45
C THR A 383 -29.93 -17.05 9.55
N ARG A 384 -29.11 -18.09 9.73
CA ARG A 384 -29.29 -19.08 10.79
C ARG A 384 -29.16 -18.45 12.18
N VAL A 385 -28.17 -17.58 12.39
CA VAL A 385 -27.96 -16.90 13.68
C VAL A 385 -29.14 -16.00 14.04
N ILE A 386 -29.65 -15.22 13.09
CA ILE A 386 -30.84 -14.38 13.31
C ILE A 386 -32.04 -15.24 13.74
N LYS A 387 -32.29 -16.35 13.04
CA LYS A 387 -33.38 -17.28 13.39
C LYS A 387 -33.20 -17.88 14.78
N MET A 388 -31.97 -18.24 15.16
CA MET A 388 -31.66 -18.76 16.50
C MET A 388 -31.96 -17.72 17.58
N LEU A 389 -31.55 -16.46 17.39
CA LEU A 389 -31.82 -15.36 18.34
C LEU A 389 -33.32 -15.08 18.48
N GLN A 390 -34.05 -15.06 17.36
CA GLN A 390 -35.51 -14.89 17.38
C GLN A 390 -36.22 -16.07 18.06
N ALA A 391 -35.75 -17.30 17.83
CA ALA A 391 -36.29 -18.49 18.49
C ALA A 391 -36.11 -18.43 20.01
N GLU A 392 -34.92 -18.09 20.50
CA GLU A 392 -34.65 -17.91 21.94
C GLU A 392 -35.56 -16.83 22.56
N THR A 393 -35.83 -15.76 21.81
CA THR A 393 -36.74 -14.70 22.26
C THR A 393 -38.17 -15.23 22.35
N ARG A 394 -38.67 -15.91 21.31
CA ARG A 394 -40.01 -16.52 21.33
C ARG A 394 -40.18 -17.52 22.48
N GLU A 395 -39.16 -18.34 22.74
CA GLU A 395 -39.19 -19.28 23.88
C GLU A 395 -39.28 -18.57 25.23
N LYS A 396 -38.57 -17.44 25.41
CA LYS A 396 -38.66 -16.61 26.63
C LYS A 396 -40.09 -16.12 26.87
N TYR A 397 -40.74 -15.57 25.83
CA TYR A 397 -42.11 -15.07 25.92
C TYR A 397 -43.14 -16.18 26.12
N LEU A 398 -42.96 -17.31 25.43
CA LEU A 398 -43.82 -18.49 25.60
C LEU A 398 -43.81 -19.00 27.04
N ARG A 399 -42.63 -19.04 27.69
CA ARG A 399 -42.51 -19.41 29.12
C ARG A 399 -43.17 -18.40 30.06
N ALA A 400 -43.29 -17.14 29.64
CA ALA A 400 -44.00 -16.10 30.38
C ALA A 400 -45.52 -16.08 30.11
N GLY A 401 -46.02 -16.93 29.21
CA GLY A 401 -47.43 -16.95 28.80
C GLY A 401 -47.81 -15.81 27.85
N GLU A 402 -46.83 -15.15 27.23
CA GLU A 402 -47.04 -14.02 26.32
C GLU A 402 -46.77 -14.41 24.86
N GLU A 403 -47.53 -13.84 23.92
CA GLU A 403 -47.23 -13.96 22.49
C GLU A 403 -46.23 -12.91 22.02
N TYR A 404 -45.20 -13.34 21.29
CA TYR A 404 -44.19 -12.43 20.74
C TYR A 404 -44.19 -12.44 19.21
N ASN A 405 -44.74 -11.36 18.64
CA ASN A 405 -44.95 -11.22 17.18
C ASN A 405 -44.10 -10.14 16.51
N SER A 406 -43.11 -9.57 17.20
CA SER A 406 -42.18 -8.64 16.55
C SER A 406 -40.98 -9.41 15.99
N GLY A 407 -40.65 -9.23 14.71
CA GLY A 407 -39.48 -9.86 14.06
C GLY A 407 -38.10 -9.49 14.63
N ALA A 408 -38.05 -8.83 15.80
CA ALA A 408 -36.87 -8.50 16.57
C ALA A 408 -36.43 -9.68 17.46
N PHE A 409 -35.20 -9.65 17.94
CA PHE A 409 -34.73 -10.52 19.03
C PHE A 409 -34.36 -9.69 20.26
N GLU A 410 -34.34 -10.31 21.43
CA GLU A 410 -33.98 -9.65 22.68
C GLU A 410 -32.68 -10.16 23.29
N VAL A 411 -31.89 -9.24 23.82
CA VAL A 411 -30.69 -9.51 24.63
C VAL A 411 -30.83 -8.70 25.92
N GLU A 412 -31.00 -9.37 27.07
CA GLU A 412 -31.21 -8.70 28.38
C GLU A 412 -32.25 -7.57 28.35
N ASN A 413 -33.42 -7.85 27.77
CA ASN A 413 -34.55 -6.91 27.58
C ASN A 413 -34.27 -5.75 26.60
N ILE A 414 -33.16 -5.79 25.87
CA ILE A 414 -32.89 -4.88 24.77
C ILE A 414 -33.43 -5.50 23.49
N LYS A 415 -34.42 -4.82 22.90
CA LYS A 415 -35.05 -5.24 21.64
C LYS A 415 -34.24 -4.77 20.44
N VAL A 416 -33.81 -5.71 19.60
CA VAL A 416 -32.93 -5.45 18.45
C VAL A 416 -33.54 -5.98 17.15
N TYR A 417 -33.62 -5.13 16.14
CA TYR A 417 -34.20 -5.47 14.83
C TYR A 417 -33.14 -6.00 13.86
N PRO A 418 -33.22 -7.26 13.39
CA PRO A 418 -32.32 -7.76 12.37
C PRO A 418 -32.70 -7.20 11.00
N LEU A 419 -31.75 -6.57 10.33
CA LEU A 419 -31.87 -6.03 8.98
C LEU A 419 -30.82 -6.68 8.07
N PHE A 420 -31.14 -6.79 6.79
CA PHE A 420 -30.20 -7.26 5.77
C PHE A 420 -29.70 -6.11 4.91
N ASP A 421 -28.46 -6.21 4.45
CA ASP A 421 -27.85 -5.21 3.58
C ASP A 421 -28.62 -5.08 2.26
N THR A 422 -29.27 -3.92 2.06
CA THR A 422 -30.16 -3.67 0.93
C THR A 422 -29.46 -3.75 -0.43
N PRO A 423 -28.23 -3.22 -0.63
CA PRO A 423 -27.42 -3.50 -1.81
C PRO A 423 -27.24 -4.99 -2.12
N HIS A 424 -26.99 -5.83 -1.12
CA HIS A 424 -26.93 -7.27 -1.30
C HIS A 424 -28.28 -7.87 -1.71
N LEU A 425 -29.39 -7.44 -1.10
CA LEU A 425 -30.76 -7.85 -1.50
C LEU A 425 -31.03 -7.53 -2.98
N LEU A 426 -30.70 -6.31 -3.41
CA LEU A 426 -30.91 -5.86 -4.78
C LEU A 426 -30.11 -6.69 -5.78
N LYS A 427 -28.85 -7.00 -5.44
CA LYS A 427 -28.02 -7.93 -6.24
C LYS A 427 -28.65 -9.32 -6.30
N GLY A 428 -29.23 -9.79 -5.20
CA GLY A 428 -29.95 -11.06 -5.10
C GLY A 428 -31.16 -11.12 -6.02
N ILE A 429 -32.02 -10.09 -6.00
CA ILE A 429 -33.18 -9.95 -6.91
C ILE A 429 -32.72 -10.00 -8.36
N ARG A 430 -31.67 -9.22 -8.71
CA ARG A 430 -31.10 -9.21 -10.06
C ARG A 430 -30.57 -10.58 -10.47
N ASN A 431 -29.84 -11.27 -9.59
CA ASN A 431 -29.29 -12.60 -9.89
C ASN A 431 -30.38 -13.67 -10.04
N ASN A 432 -31.44 -13.57 -9.25
CA ASN A 432 -32.58 -14.49 -9.33
C ASN A 432 -33.34 -14.27 -10.64
N LEU A 433 -33.66 -13.01 -10.98
CA LEU A 433 -34.36 -12.69 -12.23
C LEU A 433 -33.52 -13.06 -13.46
N LEU A 434 -32.19 -12.94 -13.39
CA LEU A 434 -31.28 -13.37 -14.46
C LEU A 434 -31.37 -14.87 -14.77
N LYS A 435 -31.65 -15.69 -13.75
CA LYS A 435 -31.67 -17.17 -13.85
C LYS A 435 -33.07 -17.77 -13.90
N LYS A 436 -34.07 -17.04 -13.45
CA LYS A 436 -35.44 -17.51 -13.22
C LYS A 436 -36.43 -16.41 -13.55
N ASP A 437 -37.65 -16.81 -13.89
CA ASP A 437 -38.74 -15.85 -14.09
C ASP A 437 -39.41 -15.50 -12.76
N ALA A 438 -39.81 -14.23 -12.61
CA ALA A 438 -40.52 -13.75 -11.44
C ALA A 438 -42.03 -13.73 -11.69
N LYS A 439 -42.77 -14.57 -10.95
CA LYS A 439 -44.24 -14.60 -10.93
C LYS A 439 -44.76 -13.52 -9.99
N PHE A 440 -45.70 -12.69 -10.45
CA PHE A 440 -46.37 -11.69 -9.64
C PHE A 440 -47.84 -11.54 -10.03
N LEU A 441 -48.63 -10.97 -9.12
CA LEU A 441 -50.05 -10.67 -9.34
C LEU A 441 -50.20 -9.19 -9.70
N GLN A 442 -50.95 -8.92 -10.77
CA GLN A 442 -51.29 -7.56 -11.18
C GLN A 442 -52.75 -7.55 -11.65
N ASN A 443 -53.59 -6.73 -11.02
CA ASN A 443 -55.03 -6.63 -11.31
C ASN A 443 -55.77 -7.99 -11.27
N GLY A 444 -55.41 -8.87 -10.33
CA GLY A 444 -56.01 -10.21 -10.21
C GLY A 444 -55.46 -11.25 -11.19
N GLU A 445 -54.64 -10.85 -12.16
CA GLU A 445 -54.02 -11.75 -13.13
C GLU A 445 -52.59 -12.13 -12.72
N VAL A 446 -52.23 -13.39 -13.01
CA VAL A 446 -50.87 -13.88 -12.85
C VAL A 446 -50.02 -13.42 -14.04
N LYS A 447 -48.96 -12.68 -13.76
CA LYS A 447 -47.99 -12.22 -14.77
C LYS A 447 -46.57 -12.67 -14.43
N TRP A 448 -45.71 -12.61 -15.45
CA TRP A 448 -44.33 -13.06 -15.39
C TRP A 448 -43.38 -11.96 -15.87
N ALA A 449 -42.37 -11.64 -15.06
CA ALA A 449 -41.24 -10.83 -15.46
C ALA A 449 -40.07 -11.74 -15.81
N LYS A 450 -39.55 -11.60 -17.02
CA LYS A 450 -38.45 -12.39 -17.57
C LYS A 450 -37.23 -11.51 -17.81
N TRP A 451 -36.03 -12.05 -17.62
CA TRP A 451 -34.80 -11.33 -17.99
C TRP A 451 -34.71 -11.03 -19.49
N GLU A 452 -35.36 -11.85 -20.31
CA GLU A 452 -35.40 -11.67 -21.77
C GLU A 452 -35.99 -10.31 -22.16
N HIS A 453 -36.93 -9.75 -21.38
CA HIS A 453 -37.47 -8.41 -21.66
C HIS A 453 -36.37 -7.33 -21.62
N LEU A 454 -35.33 -7.50 -20.78
CA LEU A 454 -34.19 -6.58 -20.73
C LEU A 454 -33.24 -6.77 -21.92
N ARG A 455 -33.12 -8.00 -22.45
CA ARG A 455 -32.36 -8.27 -23.68
C ARG A 455 -33.06 -7.68 -24.89
N MET A 456 -34.37 -7.86 -24.99
CA MET A 456 -35.20 -7.22 -26.01
C MET A 456 -35.06 -5.70 -25.97
N LEU A 457 -35.16 -5.09 -24.79
CA LEU A 457 -34.95 -3.65 -24.63
C LEU A 457 -33.57 -3.21 -25.13
N LEU A 458 -32.51 -3.94 -24.80
CA LEU A 458 -31.17 -3.61 -25.25
C LEU A 458 -31.01 -3.73 -26.78
N ASN A 459 -31.67 -4.72 -27.39
CA ASN A 459 -31.63 -4.94 -28.83
C ASN A 459 -32.45 -3.92 -29.63
N VAL A 460 -33.52 -3.37 -29.04
CA VAL A 460 -34.35 -2.33 -29.67
C VAL A 460 -33.77 -0.94 -29.43
N ASP A 461 -33.13 -0.72 -28.28
CA ASP A 461 -32.47 0.54 -27.93
C ASP A 461 -31.05 0.63 -28.53
N THR A 462 -30.92 0.33 -29.83
CA THR A 462 -29.67 0.46 -30.61
C THR A 462 -29.23 1.91 -30.74
N GLY A 463 -30.18 2.86 -30.65
CA GLY A 463 -29.95 4.29 -30.75
C GLY A 463 -29.55 4.69 -32.15
N ASP A 464 -30.52 4.88 -33.04
CA ASP A 464 -30.27 5.71 -34.22
C ASP A 464 -29.93 7.12 -33.69
N ASP A 465 -28.78 7.65 -34.12
CA ASP A 465 -28.28 9.01 -33.80
C ASP A 465 -27.84 9.29 -32.35
N GLU A 466 -27.23 8.33 -31.65
CA GLU A 466 -26.66 8.46 -30.28
C GLU A 466 -27.67 8.70 -29.13
N ILE A 467 -28.95 8.93 -29.42
CA ILE A 467 -30.00 9.16 -28.42
C ILE A 467 -30.69 7.86 -28.04
N ARG A 468 -30.31 7.31 -26.88
CA ARG A 468 -30.86 6.07 -26.33
C ARG A 468 -31.92 6.32 -25.25
N LEU A 469 -33.01 5.55 -25.29
CA LEU A 469 -34.06 5.53 -24.25
C LEU A 469 -33.44 5.20 -22.89
N VAL A 470 -32.54 4.20 -22.87
CA VAL A 470 -31.83 3.74 -21.66
C VAL A 470 -30.31 3.84 -21.81
N ASN A 471 -29.81 5.07 -22.00
CA ASN A 471 -28.39 5.38 -22.19
C ASN A 471 -27.39 4.81 -21.14
N LYS A 472 -27.86 4.49 -19.92
CA LYS A 472 -27.02 3.87 -18.87
C LYS A 472 -26.94 2.35 -18.99
N ILE A 473 -27.88 1.72 -19.68
CA ILE A 473 -27.92 0.27 -19.86
C ILE A 473 -27.03 -0.10 -21.03
N THR A 474 -26.15 -1.05 -20.75
CA THR A 474 -25.18 -1.60 -21.69
C THR A 474 -25.20 -3.11 -21.59
N GLU A 475 -24.46 -3.77 -22.47
CA GLU A 475 -24.26 -5.23 -22.39
C GLU A 475 -23.81 -5.71 -21.00
N SER A 476 -22.97 -4.94 -20.30
CA SER A 476 -22.52 -5.24 -18.93
C SER A 476 -23.62 -5.19 -17.87
N HIS A 477 -24.84 -4.78 -18.23
CA HIS A 477 -26.01 -4.81 -17.37
C HIS A 477 -26.89 -6.03 -17.61
N VAL A 478 -26.87 -6.58 -18.82
CA VAL A 478 -27.89 -7.54 -19.30
C VAL A 478 -27.28 -8.89 -19.70
N ILE A 479 -26.11 -8.90 -20.34
CA ILE A 479 -25.47 -10.12 -20.83
C ILE A 479 -24.71 -10.80 -19.67
N GLU A 480 -25.14 -11.99 -19.27
CA GLU A 480 -24.65 -12.67 -18.06
C GLU A 480 -23.12 -12.74 -17.97
N SER A 481 -22.44 -13.11 -19.06
CA SER A 481 -20.98 -13.22 -19.12
C SER A 481 -20.25 -11.88 -18.93
N LYS A 482 -20.90 -10.76 -19.25
CA LYS A 482 -20.36 -9.41 -19.15
C LYS A 482 -20.78 -8.68 -17.86
N ILE A 483 -21.69 -9.26 -17.06
CA ILE A 483 -22.20 -8.62 -15.84
C ILE A 483 -21.15 -8.72 -14.71
N PRO A 484 -20.65 -7.59 -14.19
CA PRO A 484 -19.86 -7.59 -12.97
C PRO A 484 -20.79 -7.82 -11.76
N LYS A 485 -21.01 -9.09 -11.39
CA LYS A 485 -22.01 -9.52 -10.38
C LYS A 485 -21.87 -8.79 -9.03
N MET A 486 -20.67 -8.39 -8.63
CA MET A 486 -20.42 -7.68 -7.36
C MET A 486 -20.72 -6.18 -7.40
N LYS A 487 -20.77 -5.54 -8.58
CA LYS A 487 -21.01 -4.09 -8.70
C LYS A 487 -22.51 -3.79 -8.57
N VAL A 488 -22.91 -3.27 -7.40
CA VAL A 488 -24.30 -2.88 -7.09
C VAL A 488 -24.88 -1.90 -8.10
N LYS A 489 -24.06 -0.99 -8.63
CA LYS A 489 -24.46 0.00 -9.66
C LYS A 489 -25.24 -0.64 -10.81
N HIS A 490 -24.78 -1.79 -11.32
CA HIS A 490 -25.43 -2.43 -12.46
C HIS A 490 -26.80 -3.00 -12.09
N ALA A 491 -26.94 -3.59 -10.90
CA ALA A 491 -28.23 -4.07 -10.41
C ALA A 491 -29.21 -2.91 -10.19
N ALA A 492 -28.76 -1.80 -9.59
CA ALA A 492 -29.59 -0.62 -9.36
C ALA A 492 -30.03 0.07 -10.65
N GLN A 493 -29.16 0.14 -11.66
CA GLN A 493 -29.48 0.76 -12.94
C GLN A 493 -30.48 -0.08 -13.75
N VAL A 494 -30.38 -1.42 -13.70
CA VAL A 494 -31.37 -2.32 -14.30
C VAL A 494 -32.76 -2.10 -13.69
N PHE A 495 -32.85 -2.01 -12.37
CA PHE A 495 -34.12 -1.76 -11.67
C PHE A 495 -34.40 -0.27 -11.48
N SER A 496 -34.22 0.53 -12.52
CA SER A 496 -34.50 1.96 -12.49
C SER A 496 -35.87 2.30 -13.09
N GLN A 497 -36.43 3.43 -12.64
CA GLN A 497 -37.68 3.96 -13.17
C GLN A 497 -37.61 4.17 -14.70
N ARG A 498 -36.45 4.60 -15.23
CA ARG A 498 -36.26 4.84 -16.67
C ARG A 498 -36.32 3.55 -17.50
N VAL A 499 -35.75 2.46 -17.00
CA VAL A 499 -35.86 1.13 -17.65
C VAL A 499 -37.31 0.66 -17.64
N SER A 500 -38.00 0.81 -16.51
CA SER A 500 -39.42 0.46 -16.42
C SER A 500 -40.29 1.27 -17.39
N ALA A 501 -40.03 2.58 -17.52
CA ALA A 501 -40.75 3.44 -18.46
C ALA A 501 -40.49 3.05 -19.92
N ALA A 502 -39.24 2.74 -20.28
CA ALA A 502 -38.88 2.30 -21.63
C ALA A 502 -39.54 0.97 -21.99
N LEU A 503 -39.54 -0.01 -21.08
CA LEU A 503 -40.24 -1.28 -21.27
C LEU A 503 -41.75 -1.08 -21.46
N ARG A 504 -42.37 -0.20 -20.67
CA ARG A 504 -43.79 0.11 -20.80
C ARG A 504 -44.12 0.76 -22.14
N PHE A 505 -43.30 1.71 -22.58
CA PHE A 505 -43.47 2.40 -23.86
C PHE A 505 -43.37 1.43 -25.05
N LEU A 506 -42.39 0.51 -25.01
CA LEU A 506 -42.23 -0.50 -26.06
C LEU A 506 -43.36 -1.54 -26.05
N ALA A 507 -43.93 -1.87 -24.89
CA ALA A 507 -45.06 -2.78 -24.79
C ALA A 507 -46.41 -2.17 -25.21
N SER A 508 -46.50 -0.84 -25.28
CA SER A 508 -47.70 -0.13 -25.75
C SER A 508 -47.71 0.15 -27.25
N LYS A 509 -46.59 -0.09 -27.93
CA LYS A 509 -46.49 -0.12 -29.38
C LYS A 509 -46.72 -1.55 -29.87
#